data_AF-F4R5E9-F1
#
_entry.id   AF-F4R5E9-F1
#
_cell.length_a   1.000
_cell.length_b   1.000
_cell.length_c   1.000
_cell.angle_alpha   90.00
_cell.angle_beta   90.00
_cell.angle_gamma   90.00
#
_symmetry.space_group_name_H-M   'P 1'
#
loop_
_entity.id
_entity.type
_entity.pdbx_description
1 polymer ?
#
loop_
_entity_poly.entity_id
_entity_poly.type
_entity_poly.pdbx_seq_one_letter_code
_entity_poly.pdbx_strand_id
1 'polypeptide(L)'
;MLKFFIKISLLLFSLWIHDSKVLAGDTFTAVCLREFQIVDGKGVCLQAYPDQHEYSCDVKSCYDGASSNHYVQMKDCTHNGSNDKGRSTQDCAQYKSMLQAGFSCTNTNGFHYTCPFRENTFQKLTCSSCTK
;
A
#
# COMPACT_ATOMS: atom_id res chain seq x y z
N MET A 1 45.81 32.03 16.84
CA MET A 1 45.02 31.92 15.58
C MET A 1 44.23 30.61 15.48
N LEU A 2 44.78 29.45 15.90
CA LEU A 2 44.07 28.15 15.90
C LEU A 2 42.70 28.14 16.61
N LYS A 3 42.57 28.85 17.73
CA LYS A 3 41.31 28.97 18.49
C LYS A 3 40.18 29.69 17.73
N PHE A 4 40.52 30.53 16.75
CA PHE A 4 39.54 31.27 15.96
C PHE A 4 38.94 30.38 14.87
N PHE A 5 39.76 29.54 14.24
CA PHE A 5 39.34 28.58 13.22
C PHE A 5 38.42 27.48 13.77
N ILE A 6 38.65 27.01 15.00
CA ILE A 6 37.78 26.00 15.64
C ILE A 6 36.35 26.54 15.83
N LYS A 7 36.21 27.81 16.21
CA LYS A 7 34.89 28.45 16.39
C LYS A 7 34.13 28.60 15.08
N ILE A 8 34.83 28.99 14.02
CA ILE A 8 34.24 29.13 12.67
C ILE A 8 33.86 27.75 12.12
N SER A 9 34.69 26.73 12.31
CA SER A 9 34.41 25.36 11.86
C SER A 9 33.17 24.77 12.55
N LEU A 10 33.02 24.98 13.87
CA LEU A 10 31.82 24.57 14.61
C LEU A 10 30.53 25.25 14.12
N LEU A 11 30.61 26.54 13.79
CA LEU A 11 29.48 27.30 13.21
C LEU A 11 29.08 26.77 11.82
N LEU A 12 30.05 26.46 10.96
CA LEU A 12 29.79 25.92 9.63
C LEU A 12 29.24 24.48 9.68
N PHE A 13 29.69 23.66 10.63
CA PHE A 13 29.14 22.32 10.83
C PHE A 13 27.67 22.36 11.30
N SER A 14 27.24 23.32 12.12
CA SER A 14 25.83 23.45 12.48
C SER A 14 24.94 23.82 11.28
N LEU A 15 25.46 24.58 10.32
CA LEU A 15 24.73 24.94 9.09
C LEU A 15 24.57 23.75 8.12
N TRP A 16 25.48 22.77 8.17
CA TRP A 16 25.41 21.55 7.35
C TRP A 16 24.40 20.52 7.85
N ILE A 17 23.89 20.64 9.08
CA ILE A 17 22.89 19.71 9.64
C ILE A 17 21.46 20.23 9.41
N HIS A 18 21.28 21.38 8.75
CA HIS A 18 19.97 21.96 8.46
C HIS A 18 19.27 21.43 7.19
N ASP A 19 19.86 20.44 6.49
CA ASP A 19 19.15 19.67 5.45
C ASP A 19 18.15 18.64 6.03
N SER A 20 17.48 18.98 7.13
CA SER A 20 16.56 18.09 7.84
C SER A 20 15.12 18.24 7.34
N LYS A 21 14.80 17.60 6.21
CA LYS A 21 13.43 17.12 5.83
C LYS A 21 12.21 18.02 6.12
N VAL A 22 12.31 19.36 6.00
CA VAL A 22 11.16 20.27 6.18
C VAL A 22 10.21 20.29 4.96
N LEU A 23 10.39 19.38 4.00
CA LEU A 23 9.52 19.19 2.83
C LEU A 23 8.84 17.81 2.81
N ALA A 24 8.84 17.06 3.92
CA ALA A 24 8.01 15.88 4.01
C ALA A 24 6.54 16.34 4.09
N GLY A 25 5.84 16.31 2.96
CA GLY A 25 4.39 16.51 2.95
C GLY A 25 3.71 15.55 3.92
N ASP A 26 2.55 15.95 4.44
CA ASP A 26 1.83 15.16 5.44
C ASP A 26 1.65 13.72 4.95
N THR A 27 2.18 12.77 5.71
CA THR A 27 1.99 11.34 5.46
C THR A 27 0.80 10.85 6.25
N PHE A 28 -0.07 10.09 5.60
CA PHE A 28 -1.30 9.55 6.17
C PHE A 28 -1.24 8.02 6.23
N THR A 29 -1.93 7.45 7.22
CA THR A 29 -2.30 6.04 7.21
C THR A 29 -3.59 5.87 6.40
N ALA A 30 -3.57 5.04 5.37
CA ALA A 30 -4.73 4.75 4.53
C ALA A 30 -5.15 3.28 4.67
N VAL A 31 -6.46 3.05 4.79
CA VAL A 31 -7.06 1.71 4.84
C VAL A 31 -7.73 1.41 3.50
N CYS A 32 -7.11 0.56 2.69
CA CYS A 32 -7.46 0.34 1.28
C CYS A 32 -8.63 -0.62 1.12
N LEU A 33 -9.79 -0.30 1.70
CA LEU A 33 -10.92 -1.22 1.77
C LEU A 33 -11.57 -1.48 0.40
N ARG A 34 -11.53 -0.50 -0.51
CA ARG A 34 -12.21 -0.61 -1.81
C ARG A 34 -11.28 -1.17 -2.89
N GLU A 35 -10.06 -0.66 -2.95
CA GLU A 35 -9.11 -0.98 -4.00
C GLU A 35 -7.69 -0.75 -3.52
N PHE A 36 -6.79 -1.63 -3.95
CA PHE A 36 -5.35 -1.42 -3.91
C PHE A 36 -4.76 -1.92 -5.22
N GLN A 37 -4.06 -1.04 -5.92
CA GLN A 37 -3.39 -1.35 -7.18
C GLN A 37 -1.96 -0.79 -7.17
N ILE A 38 -1.07 -1.37 -7.97
CA ILE A 38 0.30 -0.89 -8.10
C ILE A 38 0.44 -0.25 -9.48
N VAL A 39 0.67 1.06 -9.51
CA VAL A 39 0.83 1.86 -10.73
C VAL A 39 2.18 2.56 -10.65
N ASP A 40 3.04 2.34 -11.64
CA ASP A 40 4.39 2.91 -11.70
C ASP A 40 5.22 2.72 -10.41
N GLY A 41 5.06 1.56 -9.77
CA GLY A 41 5.76 1.21 -8.53
C GLY A 41 5.20 1.85 -7.25
N LYS A 42 4.10 2.62 -7.35
CA LYS A 42 3.38 3.19 -6.21
C LYS A 42 2.08 2.44 -5.95
N GLY A 43 1.68 2.35 -4.69
CA GLY A 43 0.40 1.77 -4.30
C GLY A 43 -0.70 2.82 -4.38
N VAL A 44 -1.65 2.68 -5.30
CA VAL A 44 -2.86 3.51 -5.32
C VAL A 44 -3.92 2.83 -4.46
N CYS A 45 -4.25 3.49 -3.35
CA CYS A 45 -5.15 2.99 -2.31
C CYS A 45 -6.47 3.76 -2.35
N LEU A 46 -7.58 3.06 -2.57
CA LEU A 46 -8.91 3.65 -2.49
C LEU A 46 -9.55 3.28 -1.15
N GLN A 47 -9.57 4.25 -0.25
CA GLN A 47 -10.23 4.16 1.04
C GLN A 47 -11.74 4.39 0.87
N ALA A 48 -12.57 3.69 1.63
CA ALA A 48 -14.03 3.77 1.54
C ALA A 48 -14.71 4.52 2.70
N TYR A 49 -14.02 4.70 3.83
CA TYR A 49 -14.57 5.30 5.05
C TYR A 49 -13.54 6.25 5.70
N PRO A 50 -13.92 7.41 6.26
CA PRO A 50 -15.29 7.96 6.32
C PRO A 50 -15.82 8.45 4.97
N ASP A 51 -14.92 8.86 4.07
CA ASP A 51 -15.24 9.27 2.71
C ASP A 51 -14.33 8.56 1.72
N GLN A 52 -14.77 8.46 0.46
CA GLN A 52 -13.93 7.89 -0.59
C GLN A 52 -12.76 8.82 -0.90
N HIS A 53 -11.55 8.35 -0.63
CA HIS A 53 -10.32 9.07 -0.96
C HIS A 53 -9.34 8.12 -1.64
N GLU A 54 -8.72 8.62 -2.69
CA GLU A 54 -7.57 7.97 -3.32
C GLU A 54 -6.29 8.50 -2.67
N TYR A 55 -5.38 7.60 -2.36
CA TYR A 55 -4.07 7.91 -1.82
C TYR A 55 -2.99 7.25 -2.66
N SER A 56 -1.88 7.95 -2.84
CA SER A 56 -0.63 7.39 -3.37
C SER A 56 0.25 6.97 -2.20
N CYS A 57 0.50 5.68 -2.06
CA CYS A 57 1.23 5.07 -0.95
C CYS A 57 2.56 4.44 -1.41
N ASP A 58 3.54 4.41 -0.51
CA ASP A 58 4.70 3.54 -0.65
C ASP A 58 4.23 2.08 -0.47
N VAL A 59 4.40 1.25 -1.50
CA VAL A 59 3.99 -0.16 -1.50
C VAL A 59 4.60 -0.93 -0.31
N LYS A 60 5.83 -0.59 0.09
CA LYS A 60 6.50 -1.25 1.23
C LYS A 60 5.85 -0.92 2.57
N SER A 61 5.07 0.16 2.64
CA SER A 61 4.33 0.54 3.84
C SER A 61 2.98 -0.16 3.98
N CYS A 62 2.56 -0.95 2.97
CA CYS A 62 1.24 -1.56 2.89
C CYS A 62 1.26 -3.02 3.35
N TYR A 63 0.43 -3.37 4.33
CA TYR A 63 0.39 -4.72 4.92
C TYR A 63 -1.03 -5.16 5.33
N ASP A 64 -1.27 -6.47 5.40
CA ASP A 64 -2.57 -7.09 5.72
C ASP A 64 -3.01 -6.96 7.20
N GLY A 65 -2.19 -6.29 8.02
CA GLY A 65 -2.41 -6.07 9.45
C GLY A 65 -2.25 -7.31 10.32
N ALA A 66 -2.68 -8.49 9.84
CA ALA A 66 -2.70 -9.73 10.61
C ALA A 66 -1.36 -10.50 10.55
N SER A 67 -0.74 -10.55 9.37
CA SER A 67 0.47 -11.36 9.12
C SER A 67 1.67 -10.54 8.67
N SER A 68 1.50 -9.21 8.56
CA SER A 68 2.49 -8.28 7.99
C SER A 68 2.87 -8.61 6.54
N ASN A 69 1.96 -9.25 5.80
CA ASN A 69 2.17 -9.58 4.39
C ASN A 69 1.81 -8.37 3.51
N HIS A 70 2.52 -8.20 2.39
CA HIS A 70 2.24 -7.18 1.37
C HIS A 70 1.13 -7.60 0.37
N TYR A 71 0.28 -8.54 0.78
CA TYR A 71 -0.84 -9.06 0.03
C TYR A 71 -1.94 -9.47 1.02
N VAL A 72 -3.18 -9.55 0.54
CA VAL A 72 -4.28 -10.11 1.33
C VAL A 72 -4.61 -11.51 0.85
N GLN A 73 -4.87 -12.43 1.78
CA GLN A 73 -5.32 -13.76 1.41
C GLN A 73 -6.81 -13.75 1.09
N MET A 74 -7.15 -13.98 -0.18
CA MET A 74 -8.53 -14.14 -0.61
C MET A 74 -8.84 -15.61 -0.87
N LYS A 75 -10.01 -16.06 -0.43
CA LYS A 75 -10.46 -17.45 -0.53
C LYS A 75 -11.46 -17.65 -1.65
N ASP A 76 -11.56 -18.90 -2.09
CA ASP A 76 -12.52 -19.36 -3.09
C ASP A 76 -12.45 -18.63 -4.44
N CYS A 77 -11.25 -18.18 -4.79
CA CYS A 77 -10.97 -17.45 -6.01
C CYS A 77 -10.90 -18.38 -7.21
N THR A 78 -11.48 -17.94 -8.33
CA THR A 78 -11.47 -18.65 -9.62
C THR A 78 -10.54 -17.93 -10.60
N HIS A 79 -9.63 -18.66 -11.26
CA HIS A 79 -8.68 -18.08 -12.22
C HIS A 79 -9.41 -17.56 -13.46
N ASN A 80 -9.17 -16.30 -13.81
CA ASN A 80 -9.76 -15.67 -14.99
C ASN A 80 -9.04 -16.21 -16.24
N GLY A 81 -9.77 -16.80 -17.18
CA GLY A 81 -9.20 -17.37 -18.41
C GLY A 81 -8.75 -18.84 -18.32
N SER A 82 -8.87 -19.51 -17.16
CA SER A 82 -8.69 -20.96 -17.09
C SER A 82 -9.98 -21.70 -17.48
N ASN A 83 -9.86 -22.82 -18.20
CA ASN A 83 -10.97 -23.74 -18.43
C ASN A 83 -11.34 -24.52 -17.17
N ASP A 84 -10.35 -24.77 -16.31
CA ASP A 84 -10.57 -25.29 -14.98
C ASP A 84 -11.11 -24.17 -14.08
N LYS A 85 -12.33 -24.37 -13.56
CA LYS A 85 -13.01 -23.44 -12.65
C LYS A 85 -12.83 -23.83 -11.18
N GLY A 86 -11.78 -24.60 -10.89
CA GLY A 86 -11.33 -24.88 -9.54
C GLY A 86 -11.19 -23.61 -8.70
N ARG A 87 -11.59 -23.71 -7.44
CA ARG A 87 -11.49 -22.63 -6.46
C ARG A 87 -10.22 -22.79 -5.66
N SER A 88 -9.58 -21.68 -5.33
CA SER A 88 -8.30 -21.67 -4.63
C SER A 88 -8.17 -20.44 -3.73
N THR A 89 -7.29 -20.53 -2.73
CA THR A 89 -6.85 -19.36 -1.95
C THR A 89 -5.74 -18.66 -2.72
N GLN A 90 -5.79 -17.33 -2.78
CA GLN A 90 -4.86 -16.49 -3.53
C GLN A 90 -4.27 -15.41 -2.63
N ASP A 91 -2.97 -15.19 -2.80
CA ASP A 91 -2.22 -14.10 -2.16
C ASP A 91 -2.34 -12.86 -3.05
N CYS A 92 -3.40 -12.09 -2.86
CA CYS A 92 -3.77 -10.95 -3.70
C CYS A 92 -2.94 -9.71 -3.36
N ALA A 93 -1.95 -9.42 -4.20
CA ALA A 93 -1.11 -8.22 -4.10
C ALA A 93 -1.84 -6.95 -4.58
N GLN A 94 -2.83 -7.12 -5.46
CA GLN A 94 -3.72 -6.06 -5.93
C GLN A 94 -5.16 -6.58 -5.93
N TYR A 95 -6.12 -5.72 -5.60
CA TYR A 95 -7.52 -6.08 -5.62
C TYR A 95 -8.44 -4.88 -5.80
N LYS A 96 -9.65 -5.15 -6.28
CA LYS A 96 -10.73 -4.17 -6.44
C LYS A 96 -12.06 -4.80 -6.06
N SER A 97 -12.79 -4.17 -5.14
CA SER A 97 -14.16 -4.55 -4.82
C SER A 97 -15.08 -4.25 -6.01
N MET A 98 -15.78 -5.28 -6.47
CA MET A 98 -16.84 -5.20 -7.46
C MET A 98 -18.22 -5.23 -6.78
N LEU A 99 -18.28 -4.78 -5.52
CA LEU A 99 -19.46 -4.84 -4.66
C LEU A 99 -19.95 -6.29 -4.53
N GLN A 100 -21.26 -6.53 -4.75
CA GLN A 100 -21.85 -7.87 -4.63
C GLN A 100 -21.30 -8.89 -5.63
N ALA A 101 -20.67 -8.44 -6.73
CA ALA A 101 -20.03 -9.34 -7.69
C ALA A 101 -18.71 -9.97 -7.18
N GLY A 102 -18.21 -9.52 -6.02
CA GLY A 102 -17.00 -10.04 -5.41
C GLY A 102 -15.81 -9.11 -5.55
N PHE A 103 -14.63 -9.69 -5.69
CA PHE A 103 -13.36 -8.98 -5.80
C PHE A 103 -12.63 -9.44 -7.04
N SER A 104 -12.12 -8.47 -7.80
CA SER A 104 -11.04 -8.72 -8.73
C SER A 104 -9.76 -8.81 -7.91
N CYS A 105 -8.94 -9.83 -8.15
CA CYS A 105 -7.66 -10.04 -7.50
C CYS A 105 -6.58 -10.26 -8.55
N THR A 106 -5.42 -9.65 -8.35
CA THR A 106 -4.18 -10.04 -9.02
C THR A 106 -3.24 -10.58 -7.96
N ASN A 107 -2.85 -11.84 -8.09
CA ASN A 107 -1.97 -12.46 -7.10
C ASN A 107 -0.52 -11.97 -7.24
N THR A 108 0.34 -12.34 -6.30
CA THR A 108 1.77 -12.01 -6.29
C THR A 108 2.54 -12.47 -7.54
N ASN A 109 2.01 -13.45 -8.28
CA ASN A 109 2.57 -13.95 -9.54
C ASN A 109 2.01 -13.24 -10.79
N GLY A 110 1.10 -12.27 -10.62
CA GLY A 110 0.51 -11.50 -11.72
C GLY A 110 -0.72 -12.16 -12.38
N PHE A 111 -1.23 -13.26 -11.85
CA PHE A 111 -2.43 -13.91 -12.39
C PHE A 111 -3.71 -13.29 -11.84
N HIS A 112 -4.73 -13.21 -12.69
CA HIS A 112 -6.00 -12.58 -12.35
C HIS A 112 -7.05 -13.61 -11.90
N TYR A 113 -7.76 -13.27 -10.83
CA TYR A 113 -8.80 -14.09 -10.25
C TYR A 113 -10.05 -13.27 -9.94
N THR A 114 -11.17 -13.98 -9.86
CA THR A 114 -12.42 -13.47 -9.30
C THR A 114 -12.70 -14.21 -8.00
N CYS A 115 -12.83 -13.47 -6.90
CA CYS A 115 -13.08 -14.02 -5.57
C CYS A 115 -14.48 -13.59 -5.09
N PRO A 116 -15.24 -14.46 -4.41
CA PRO A 116 -16.58 -14.14 -3.93
C PRO A 116 -16.56 -13.07 -2.83
N PHE A 117 -17.65 -12.29 -2.71
CA PHE A 117 -17.71 -11.14 -1.81
C PHE A 117 -17.68 -11.56 -0.33
N ARG A 118 -18.54 -12.50 0.05
CA ARG A 118 -18.86 -12.81 1.46
C ARG A 118 -17.64 -13.29 2.25
N GLU A 119 -16.78 -14.08 1.62
CA GLU A 119 -15.60 -14.70 2.21
C GLU A 119 -14.43 -13.70 2.34
N ASN A 120 -14.49 -12.59 1.60
CA ASN A 120 -13.36 -11.68 1.39
C ASN A 120 -13.66 -10.22 1.79
N THR A 121 -14.86 -9.91 2.28
CA THR A 121 -15.33 -8.53 2.54
C THR A 121 -14.43 -7.71 3.49
N PHE A 122 -13.71 -8.37 4.40
CA PHE A 122 -12.86 -7.69 5.39
C PHE A 122 -11.37 -7.68 5.03
N GLN A 123 -11.00 -8.30 3.92
CA GLN A 123 -9.63 -8.38 3.44
C GLN A 123 -9.21 -7.01 2.91
N LYS A 124 -8.15 -6.45 3.48
CA LYS A 124 -7.66 -5.12 3.13
C LYS A 124 -6.18 -4.96 3.50
N LEU A 125 -5.48 -4.14 2.73
CA LEU A 125 -4.18 -3.60 3.12
C LEU A 125 -4.37 -2.29 3.89
N THR A 126 -3.50 -2.08 4.87
CA THR A 126 -3.31 -0.79 5.54
C THR A 126 -1.92 -0.29 5.19
N CYS A 127 -1.83 0.94 4.68
CA CYS A 127 -0.59 1.57 4.29
C CYS A 127 -0.26 2.71 5.26
N SER A 128 0.95 2.74 5.82
CA SER A 128 1.35 3.74 6.82
C SER A 128 2.08 4.96 6.24
N SER A 129 2.43 4.93 4.96
CA SER A 129 3.14 6.03 4.27
C SER A 129 2.43 6.37 2.97
N CYS A 130 1.42 7.24 3.06
CA CYS A 130 0.62 7.69 1.93
C CYS A 130 0.54 9.22 1.84
N THR A 131 0.38 9.71 0.62
CA THR A 131 0.06 11.10 0.29
C THR A 131 -1.26 11.17 -0.45
N LYS A 132 -1.95 12.32 -0.37
CA LYS A 132 -3.10 12.62 -1.23
C LYS A 132 -2.65 13.08 -2.61
#